data_AF-C1ADB4-F1
#
_entry.id   AF-C1ADB4-F1
#
_cell.length_a   1.000
_cell.length_b   1.000
_cell.length_c   1.000
_cell.angle_alpha   90.00
_cell.angle_beta   90.00
_cell.angle_gamma   90.00
#
_symmetry.space_group_name_H-M   'P 1'
#
loop_
_entity.id
_entity.type
_entity.pdbx_description
1 polymer ?
#
loop_
_entity_poly.entity_id
_entity_poly.type
_entity_poly.pdbx_seq_one_letter_code
_entity_poly.pdbx_strand_id
1 'polypeptide(L)'
;MWHVLSEMYLDTEHDDHALGWMARELARSPYSVAELREIDLWEVAPVLWLNWYAVAGAWSGFDPDWLEAACRRRVERRSLGRRLAAFFGWRWFVQRANAEYWARLTPMIVALRGLER
;
A
#
# COMPACT_ATOMS: atom_id res chain seq x y z
N MET A 1 2.37 -2.19 8.61
CA MET A 1 1.80 -1.35 7.53
C MET A 1 2.14 -1.88 6.15
N TRP A 2 3.42 -2.18 5.87
CA TRP A 2 3.80 -2.76 4.57
C TRP A 2 3.01 -4.02 4.21
N HIS A 3 2.81 -4.95 5.16
CA HIS A 3 2.00 -6.14 4.93
C HIS A 3 0.55 -5.80 4.52
N VAL A 4 -0.15 -4.97 5.29
CA VAL A 4 -1.54 -4.57 4.97
C VAL A 4 -1.64 -3.86 3.61
N LEU A 5 -0.68 -2.99 3.28
CA LEU A 5 -0.65 -2.31 1.99
C LEU A 5 -0.25 -3.25 0.84
N SER A 6 0.51 -4.30 1.12
CA SER A 6 0.94 -5.28 0.11
C SER A 6 -0.22 -6.07 -0.47
N GLU A 7 -1.32 -6.23 0.28
CA GLU A 7 -2.54 -6.87 -0.19
C GLU A 7 -3.09 -6.23 -1.49
N MET A 8 -2.94 -4.90 -1.65
CA MET A 8 -3.35 -4.17 -2.86
C MET A 8 -2.59 -4.60 -4.13
N TYR A 9 -1.54 -5.40 -3.99
CA TYR A 9 -0.70 -5.90 -5.07
C TYR A 9 -0.89 -7.38 -5.34
N LEU A 10 -1.71 -8.09 -4.57
CA LEU A 10 -2.08 -9.48 -4.86
C LEU A 10 -3.07 -9.54 -6.03
N ASP A 11 -2.96 -10.60 -6.84
CA ASP A 11 -3.90 -10.90 -7.93
C ASP A 11 -5.17 -11.57 -7.36
N THR A 12 -5.78 -10.90 -6.37
CA THR A 12 -6.98 -11.36 -5.66
C THR A 12 -7.96 -10.22 -5.54
N GLU A 13 -9.20 -10.47 -5.95
CA GLU A 13 -10.30 -9.52 -5.74
C GLU A 13 -10.62 -9.45 -4.24
N HIS A 14 -10.55 -8.24 -3.68
CA HIS A 14 -10.85 -8.01 -2.27
C HIS A 14 -12.34 -7.74 -2.09
N ASP A 15 -13.00 -8.60 -1.33
CA ASP A 15 -14.37 -8.38 -0.88
C ASP A 15 -14.43 -7.29 0.22
N ASP A 16 -15.66 -6.93 0.62
CA ASP A 16 -15.88 -5.93 1.67
C ASP A 16 -15.29 -6.35 3.03
N HIS A 17 -15.19 -7.66 3.30
CA HIS A 17 -14.62 -8.16 4.54
C HIS A 17 -13.09 -7.93 4.58
N ALA A 18 -12.40 -8.25 3.50
CA ALA A 18 -10.97 -8.02 3.35
C ALA A 18 -10.64 -6.52 3.47
N LEU A 19 -11.39 -5.66 2.78
CA LEU A 19 -11.23 -4.21 2.89
C LEU A 19 -11.55 -3.68 4.28
N GLY A 20 -12.54 -4.26 4.97
CA GLY A 20 -12.86 -3.95 6.36
C GLY A 20 -11.75 -4.33 7.34
N TRP A 21 -11.07 -5.45 7.11
CA TRP A 21 -9.86 -5.80 7.86
C TRP A 21 -8.71 -4.82 7.57
N MET A 22 -8.41 -4.55 6.29
CA MET A 22 -7.37 -3.60 5.90
C MET A 22 -7.60 -2.22 6.53
N ALA A 23 -8.82 -1.69 6.43
CA ALA A 23 -9.18 -0.38 6.98
C ALA A 23 -8.98 -0.32 8.50
N ARG A 24 -9.31 -1.39 9.24
CA ARG A 24 -9.08 -1.48 10.70
C ARG A 24 -7.60 -1.45 11.04
N GLU A 25 -6.78 -2.25 10.35
CA GLU A 25 -5.34 -2.28 10.61
C GLU A 25 -4.67 -0.94 10.25
N LEU A 26 -5.07 -0.33 9.14
CA LEU A 26 -4.60 1.00 8.74
C LEU A 26 -5.04 2.08 9.73
N ALA A 27 -6.28 2.03 10.23
CA ALA A 27 -6.83 2.99 11.17
C ALA A 27 -6.09 2.99 12.51
N ARG A 28 -5.72 1.82 13.03
CA ARG A 28 -4.96 1.63 14.28
C ARG A 28 -3.52 2.15 14.21
N SER A 29 -2.98 2.32 13.00
CA SER A 29 -1.63 2.84 12.82
C SER A 29 -1.54 4.33 13.20
N PRO A 30 -0.35 4.82 13.61
CA PRO A 30 -0.16 6.23 13.94
C PRO A 30 -0.11 7.14 12.70
N TYR A 31 -0.16 6.58 11.49
CA TYR A 31 0.01 7.33 10.25
C TYR A 31 -1.30 7.96 9.77
N SER A 32 -1.27 9.23 9.38
CA SER A 32 -2.36 9.86 8.65
C SER A 32 -2.64 9.13 7.32
N VAL A 33 -3.84 9.30 6.74
CA VAL A 33 -4.16 8.71 5.42
C VAL A 33 -3.18 9.19 4.35
N ALA A 34 -2.72 10.45 4.44
CA ALA A 34 -1.69 10.98 3.54
C ALA A 34 -0.36 10.25 3.69
N GLU A 35 0.09 9.99 4.92
CA GLU A 35 1.32 9.22 5.17
C GLU A 35 1.19 7.77 4.72
N LEU A 36 0.04 7.13 4.92
CA LEU A 36 -0.21 5.77 4.42
C LEU A 36 -0.09 5.69 2.89
N ARG A 37 -0.62 6.70 2.17
CA ARG A 37 -0.44 6.82 0.71
C ARG A 37 1.02 7.06 0.31
N GLU A 38 1.79 7.80 1.09
CA GLU A 38 3.22 7.98 0.83
C GLU A 38 4.04 6.70 1.11
N ILE A 39 3.67 5.93 2.15
CA ILE A 39 4.26 4.62 2.43
C ILE A 39 3.97 3.67 1.26
N ASP A 40 2.71 3.59 0.81
CA ASP A 40 2.32 2.82 -0.37
C ASP A 40 3.17 3.22 -1.59
N LEU A 41 3.17 4.50 -1.92
CA LEU A 41 3.83 5.04 -3.10
C LEU A 41 5.35 4.79 -3.16
N TRP A 42 6.04 4.91 -2.03
CA TRP A 42 7.51 4.97 -2.02
C TRP A 42 8.18 3.75 -1.39
N GLU A 43 7.46 2.96 -0.62
CA GLU A 43 8.03 1.85 0.15
C GLU A 43 7.49 0.51 -0.35
N VAL A 44 6.19 0.44 -0.67
CA VAL A 44 5.51 -0.81 -1.07
C VAL A 44 5.43 -0.95 -2.58
N ALA A 45 4.84 0.03 -3.28
CA ALA A 45 4.65 0.02 -4.72
C ALA A 45 5.94 -0.29 -5.50
N PRO A 46 7.11 0.31 -5.18
CA PRO A 46 8.32 0.02 -5.93
C PRO A 46 8.83 -1.42 -5.75
N VAL A 47 8.40 -2.12 -4.70
CA VAL A 47 8.73 -3.51 -4.43
C VAL A 47 7.77 -4.44 -5.18
N LEU A 48 6.48 -4.08 -5.27
CA LEU A 48 5.41 -5.02 -5.65
C LEU A 48 4.69 -4.70 -6.97
N TRP A 49 4.90 -3.54 -7.61
CA TRP A 49 4.15 -3.15 -8.81
C TRP A 49 4.24 -4.13 -9.99
N LEU A 50 5.33 -4.90 -10.07
CA LEU A 50 5.48 -5.94 -11.09
C LEU A 50 4.50 -7.10 -10.89
N ASN A 51 4.00 -7.30 -9.67
CA ASN A 51 3.05 -8.36 -9.36
C ASN A 51 1.71 -8.18 -10.08
N TRP A 52 1.33 -6.94 -10.43
CA TRP A 52 0.15 -6.67 -11.26
C TRP A 52 0.23 -7.28 -12.67
N TYR A 53 1.43 -7.60 -13.15
CA TYR A 53 1.68 -8.15 -14.48
C TYR A 53 2.11 -9.62 -14.44
N ALA A 54 2.30 -10.18 -13.25
CA ALA A 54 2.60 -11.59 -13.09
C ALA A 54 1.28 -12.36 -12.99
N VAL A 55 1.13 -13.41 -13.81
CA VAL A 55 0.04 -14.38 -13.61
C VAL A 55 0.41 -15.21 -12.38
N ALA A 56 -0.03 -14.76 -11.21
CA ALA A 56 0.31 -15.37 -9.94
C ALA A 56 -0.81 -16.32 -9.50
N GLY A 57 -0.73 -17.59 -9.91
CA GLY A 57 -1.64 -18.61 -9.39
C GLY A 57 -1.46 -18.81 -7.88
N ALA A 58 -2.56 -18.81 -7.12
CA ALA A 58 -2.69 -19.25 -5.72
C ALA A 58 -1.68 -18.70 -4.69
N TRP A 59 -1.17 -17.48 -4.85
CA TRP A 59 -0.41 -16.83 -3.77
C TRP A 59 -1.39 -16.30 -2.73
N SER A 60 -1.27 -16.75 -1.48
CA SER A 60 -2.09 -16.28 -0.35
C SER A 60 -1.48 -15.06 0.36
N GLY A 61 -0.43 -14.46 -0.18
CA GLY A 61 0.30 -13.35 0.42
C GLY A 61 1.77 -13.29 0.02
N PHE A 62 2.49 -12.31 0.58
CA PHE A 62 3.94 -12.18 0.47
C PHE A 62 4.63 -12.72 1.73
N ASP A 63 5.83 -13.28 1.56
CA ASP A 63 6.68 -13.65 2.70
C ASP A 63 6.96 -12.40 3.57
N PRO A 64 6.58 -12.39 4.86
CA PRO A 64 6.66 -11.19 5.70
C PRO A 64 8.09 -10.67 5.89
N ASP A 65 9.05 -11.59 6.10
CA ASP A 65 10.45 -11.24 6.36
C ASP A 65 11.09 -10.63 5.10
N TRP A 66 10.82 -11.22 3.94
CA TRP A 66 11.24 -10.70 2.65
C TRP A 66 10.63 -9.33 2.38
N LEU A 67 9.32 -9.16 2.58
CA LEU A 67 8.61 -7.91 2.34
C LEU A 67 9.18 -6.80 3.23
N GLU A 68 9.36 -7.10 4.51
CA GLU A 68 9.93 -6.16 5.46
C GLU A 68 11.35 -5.74 5.05
N ALA A 69 12.21 -6.70 4.73
CA ALA A 69 13.56 -6.40 4.28
C ALA A 69 13.58 -5.60 2.98
N ALA A 70 12.66 -5.88 2.04
CA ALA A 70 12.57 -5.17 0.77
C ALA A 70 12.09 -3.73 0.93
N CYS A 71 11.03 -3.50 1.70
CA CYS A 71 10.53 -2.16 1.99
C CYS A 71 11.52 -1.36 2.85
N ARG A 72 12.18 -1.98 3.82
CA ARG A 72 13.23 -1.33 4.63
C ARG A 72 14.38 -0.82 3.77
N ARG A 73 14.86 -1.62 2.79
CA ARG A 73 15.85 -1.17 1.81
C ARG A 73 15.38 0.03 0.99
N ARG A 74 14.08 0.19 0.73
CA ARG A 74 13.53 1.38 0.06
C ARG A 74 13.61 2.61 0.96
N VAL A 75 13.30 2.46 2.25
CA VAL A 75 13.41 3.53 3.25
C VAL A 75 14.86 4.00 3.39
N GLU A 76 15.80 3.08 3.55
CA GLU A 76 17.23 3.40 3.72
C GLU A 76 17.83 4.08 2.48
N ARG A 77 17.34 3.73 1.29
CA ARG A 77 17.80 4.30 0.01
C ARG A 77 16.99 5.54 -0.41
N ARG A 78 16.29 6.20 0.52
CA ARG A 78 15.55 7.46 0.27
C ARG A 78 16.50 8.57 -0.18
N SER A 79 16.80 8.64 -1.47
CA SER A 79 17.43 9.80 -2.08
C SER A 79 16.38 10.72 -2.69
N LEU A 80 16.31 11.95 -2.19
CA LEU A 80 15.40 12.98 -2.70
C LEU A 80 15.55 13.17 -4.22
N GLY A 81 16.77 13.11 -4.74
CA GLY A 81 17.06 13.25 -6.17
C GLY A 81 16.40 12.17 -7.06
N ARG A 82 16.39 10.90 -6.63
CA ARG A 82 15.69 9.83 -7.39
C ARG A 82 14.17 9.96 -7.31
N ARG A 83 13.63 10.41 -6.17
CA ARG A 83 12.19 10.63 -6.01
C ARG A 83 11.70 11.78 -6.88
N LEU A 84 12.47 12.86 -7.00
CA LEU A 84 12.18 13.99 -7.88
C LEU A 84 12.25 13.60 -9.37
N ALA A 85 13.23 12.78 -9.78
CA ALA A 85 13.36 12.36 -11.18
C ALA A 85 12.25 11.39 -11.64
N ALA A 86 11.75 10.52 -10.75
CA ALA A 86 10.63 9.62 -11.04
C ALA A 86 9.25 10.25 -10.72
N PHE A 87 9.22 11.48 -10.20
CA PHE A 87 8.14 12.02 -9.36
C PHE A 87 6.76 12.00 -10.00
N PHE A 88 6.62 12.55 -11.20
CA PHE A 88 5.30 12.74 -11.79
C PHE A 88 4.76 11.46 -12.43
N GLY A 89 5.56 10.76 -13.23
CA GLY A 89 5.14 9.53 -13.90
C GLY A 89 4.84 8.40 -12.92
N TRP A 90 5.73 8.18 -11.94
CA TRP A 90 5.55 7.13 -10.95
C TRP A 90 4.36 7.39 -10.03
N ARG A 91 4.23 8.61 -9.50
CA ARG A 91 3.11 8.97 -8.64
C ARG A 91 1.79 8.81 -9.37
N TRP A 92 1.70 9.31 -10.60
CA TRP A 92 0.48 9.17 -11.40
C TRP A 92 0.14 7.71 -11.66
N PHE A 93 1.14 6.89 -12.02
CA PHE A 93 0.97 5.46 -12.28
C PHE A 93 0.43 4.71 -11.06
N VAL A 94 1.10 4.83 -9.91
CA VAL A 94 0.70 4.11 -8.67
C VAL A 94 -0.64 4.61 -8.17
N GLN A 95 -0.87 5.93 -8.13
CA GLN A 95 -2.14 6.49 -7.65
C GLN A 95 -3.31 6.06 -8.52
N ARG A 96 -3.11 5.94 -9.84
CA ARG A 96 -4.15 5.46 -10.75
C ARG A 96 -4.42 3.97 -10.57
N ALA A 97 -3.38 3.16 -10.42
CA ALA A 97 -3.52 1.72 -10.20
C ALA A 97 -4.22 1.40 -8.87
N ASN A 98 -3.90 2.15 -7.81
CA ASN A 98 -4.47 1.97 -6.48
C ASN A 98 -5.68 2.89 -6.19
N ALA A 99 -6.21 3.59 -7.19
CA ALA A 99 -7.25 4.61 -6.98
C ALA A 99 -8.51 4.03 -6.35
N GLU A 100 -8.93 2.84 -6.79
CA GLU A 100 -10.14 2.18 -6.32
C GLU A 100 -10.01 1.73 -4.85
N TYR A 101 -8.89 1.08 -4.51
CA TYR A 101 -8.58 0.73 -3.13
C TYR A 101 -8.60 1.97 -2.24
N TRP A 102 -7.92 3.05 -2.64
CA TRP A 102 -7.87 4.27 -1.84
C TRP A 102 -9.22 4.98 -1.75
N ALA A 103 -10.08 4.89 -2.76
CA ALA A 103 -11.44 5.43 -2.73
C ALA A 103 -12.33 4.69 -1.71
N ARG A 104 -12.15 3.36 -1.57
CA ARG A 104 -12.89 2.53 -0.60
C ARG A 104 -12.31 2.63 0.81
N LEU A 105 -10.98 2.53 0.96
CA LEU A 105 -10.30 2.52 2.25
C LEU A 105 -10.34 3.87 2.97
N THR A 106 -10.20 5.00 2.25
CA THR A 106 -10.15 6.33 2.88
C THR A 106 -11.37 6.62 3.77
N PRO A 107 -12.63 6.52 3.29
CA PRO A 107 -13.79 6.78 4.15
C PRO A 107 -13.90 5.78 5.31
N MET A 108 -13.53 4.50 5.11
CA MET A 108 -13.55 3.49 6.17
C MET A 108 -12.56 3.82 7.30
N ILE A 109 -11.32 4.20 6.95
CA ILE A 109 -10.29 4.60 7.90
C ILE A 109 -10.74 5.84 8.69
N VAL A 110 -11.31 6.83 8.00
CA VAL A 110 -11.80 8.07 8.65
C VAL A 110 -12.95 7.77 9.61
N ALA A 111 -13.91 6.92 9.20
CA ALA A 111 -15.02 6.52 10.04
C ALA A 111 -14.53 5.79 11.30
N LEU A 112 -13.64 4.80 11.16
CA LEU A 112 -13.09 4.03 12.28
C LEU A 112 -12.35 4.94 13.29
N ARG A 113 -11.54 5.89 12.81
CA ARG A 113 -10.85 6.87 13.68
C ARG A 113 -11.75 7.93 14.29
N GLY A 114 -12.97 8.08 13.78
CA GLY A 114 -14.00 8.94 14.35
C GLY A 114 -14.80 8.25 15.46
N LEU A 115 -14.90 6.92 15.42
CA LEU A 115 -15.59 6.10 16.43
C LEU A 115 -14.73 5.86 17.68
N GLU A 116 -13.41 6.00 17.59
CA GLU A 116 -12.46 5.81 18.69
C GLU A 116 -12.16 7.10 19.49
N ARG A 117 -12.81 8.23 19.17
CA ARG A 117 -12.70 9.51 19.88
C ARG A 117 -13.94 9.81 20.70
#